data_AF-A0A241Q0W2-F1
#
_entry.id   AF-A0A241Q0W2-F1
#
_cell.length_a   1.000
_cell.length_b   1.000
_cell.length_c   1.000
_cell.angle_alpha   90.00
_cell.angle_beta   90.00
_cell.angle_gamma   90.00
#
_symmetry.space_group_name_H-M   'P 1'
#
loop_
_entity.id
_entity.type
_entity.pdbx_description
1 polymer ?
#
loop_
_entity_poly.entity_id
_entity_poly.type
_entity_poly.pdbx_seq_one_letter_code
_entity_poly.pdbx_strand_id
1 'polypeptide(L)'
;MGKRTLNINDLMNFIESNKNIIFKSESEKKRMKNLLEKYGYSNIFSMKYLFATGRPSQMTNGIKIYSFEYKEKTKYKVLEKQYLKLLKLENKLRESVLMYETELKAHFVFFLEDFLHINNTDFKTFINTLLNKSSNLNGTIFQTEWKKQVKDYSSNTHNNYYDYYHLLIKILSFGTIGRILDEEYNGKKIFQLFKNYLKRKNRFFIGKVIEDLKTIIILRNSLCHKESIIIFLEKGFRKNLLKRKALKSRDYLQERINAITKIYEYYTNKKLSDDSWIKKYKKYRAKNGSNKINFKKIKIYL
;
A
#
# COMPACT_ATOMS: atom_id res chain seq x y z
N MET A 1 10.35 23.23 -12.29
CA MET A 1 11.54 23.32 -11.42
C MET A 1 11.58 22.11 -10.49
N GLY A 2 12.61 21.27 -10.60
CA GLY A 2 12.79 20.12 -9.71
C GLY A 2 12.89 20.59 -8.26
N LYS A 3 12.24 19.88 -7.32
CA LYS A 3 12.39 20.18 -5.88
C LYS A 3 13.88 20.05 -5.53
N ARG A 4 14.49 21.15 -5.04
CA ARG A 4 15.83 21.12 -4.45
C ARG A 4 15.86 20.03 -3.39
N THR A 5 16.65 18.99 -3.62
CA THR A 5 16.88 17.94 -2.64
C THR A 5 17.99 18.44 -1.74
N LEU A 6 17.70 18.61 -0.45
CA LEU A 6 18.70 19.04 0.52
C LEU A 6 19.81 17.98 0.59
N ASN A 7 21.08 18.41 0.66
CA ASN A 7 22.16 17.50 0.99
C ASN A 7 21.99 17.00 2.43
N ILE A 8 22.72 15.94 2.80
CA ILE A 8 22.52 15.28 4.10
C ILE A 8 22.80 16.21 5.30
N ASN A 9 23.71 17.16 5.18
CA ASN A 9 24.05 18.09 6.27
C ASN A 9 22.98 19.17 6.43
N ASP A 10 22.51 19.77 5.33
CA ASP A 10 21.40 20.72 5.34
C ASP A 10 20.10 20.07 5.83
N LEU A 11 19.90 18.79 5.48
CA LEU A 11 18.77 18.01 5.97
C LEU A 11 18.87 17.77 7.48
N MET A 12 20.06 17.50 8.02
CA MET A 12 20.27 17.36 9.45
C MET A 12 20.01 18.68 10.20
N ASN A 13 20.49 19.80 9.68
CA ASN A 13 20.20 21.13 10.23
C ASN A 13 18.70 21.42 10.20
N PHE A 14 18.02 21.08 9.10
CA PHE A 14 16.57 21.19 9.00
C PHE A 14 15.85 20.32 10.04
N ILE A 15 16.32 19.10 10.28
CA ILE A 15 15.74 18.20 11.29
C ILE A 15 15.90 18.75 12.71
N GLU A 16 17.07 19.28 13.04
CA GLU A 16 17.33 19.87 14.37
C GLU A 16 16.43 21.08 14.59
N SER A 17 16.45 22.05 13.68
CA SER A 17 15.79 23.34 13.85
C SER A 17 14.28 23.30 13.57
N ASN A 18 13.84 22.63 12.50
CA ASN A 18 12.44 22.65 12.07
C ASN A 18 11.62 21.45 12.58
N LYS A 19 12.25 20.29 12.80
CA LYS A 19 11.57 19.13 13.41
C LYS A 19 11.75 19.05 14.92
N ASN A 20 12.54 19.96 15.48
CA ASN A 20 12.76 20.10 16.92
C ASN A 20 13.27 18.78 17.54
N ILE A 21 14.26 18.16 16.88
CA ILE A 21 14.88 16.91 17.32
C ILE A 21 16.17 17.22 18.09
N ILE A 22 16.31 16.64 19.29
CA ILE A 22 17.52 16.75 20.11
C ILE A 22 18.37 15.50 19.93
N PHE A 23 19.63 15.69 19.53
CA PHE A 23 20.68 14.68 19.55
C PHE A 23 21.56 14.85 20.80
N LYS A 24 21.91 13.75 21.45
CA LYS A 24 22.79 13.75 22.64
C LYS A 24 24.27 13.60 22.32
N SER A 25 24.61 13.13 21.13
CA SER A 25 26.00 12.86 20.72
C SER A 25 26.12 12.83 19.21
N GLU A 26 27.35 12.98 18.70
CA GLU A 26 27.64 12.84 17.27
C GLU A 26 27.34 11.41 16.76
N SER A 27 27.45 10.40 17.63
CA SER A 27 27.03 9.03 17.30
C SER A 27 25.54 8.94 16.94
N GLU A 28 24.68 9.71 17.61
CA GLU A 28 23.24 9.78 17.31
C GLU A 28 22.99 10.46 15.96
N LYS A 29 23.75 11.52 15.64
CA LYS A 29 23.68 12.19 14.33
C LYS A 29 24.10 11.24 13.20
N LYS A 30 25.20 10.49 13.37
CA LYS A 30 25.67 9.49 12.40
C LYS A 30 24.62 8.39 12.15
N ARG A 31 23.99 7.86 13.20
CA ARG A 31 22.89 6.88 13.05
C ARG A 31 21.68 7.46 12.32
N MET A 32 21.33 8.72 12.55
CA MET A 32 20.25 9.38 11.79
C MET A 32 20.60 9.50 10.30
N LYS A 33 21.82 9.93 9.95
CA LYS A 33 22.27 10.00 8.55
C LYS A 33 22.13 8.64 7.86
N ASN A 34 22.64 7.58 8.49
CA ASN A 34 22.53 6.21 7.97
C ASN A 34 21.07 5.77 7.77
N LEU A 35 20.17 6.09 8.70
CA LEU A 35 18.74 5.80 8.54
C LEU A 35 18.15 6.57 7.35
N LEU A 36 18.47 7.86 7.22
CA LEU A 36 17.96 8.74 6.15
C LEU A 36 18.38 8.26 4.78
N GLU A 37 19.63 7.82 4.63
CA GLU A 37 20.15 7.24 3.39
C GLU A 37 19.44 5.92 3.05
N LYS A 38 19.22 5.06 4.05
CA LYS A 38 18.63 3.73 3.83
C LYS A 38 17.14 3.74 3.53
N TYR A 39 16.37 4.61 4.19
CA TYR A 39 14.91 4.59 4.18
C TYR A 39 14.25 5.88 3.69
N GLY A 40 15.01 6.97 3.54
CA GLY A 40 14.51 8.26 3.11
C GLY A 40 13.83 9.06 4.22
N TYR A 41 13.87 10.39 4.05
CA TYR A 41 13.32 11.34 5.01
C TYR A 41 11.82 11.16 5.28
N SER A 42 11.01 11.04 4.23
CA SER A 42 9.56 10.92 4.36
C SER A 42 9.15 9.68 5.16
N ASN A 43 9.90 8.58 5.03
CA ASN A 43 9.62 7.36 5.75
C ASN A 43 9.91 7.53 7.26
N ILE A 44 11.09 8.03 7.62
CA ILE A 44 11.49 8.24 9.02
C ILE A 44 10.57 9.25 9.72
N PHE A 45 10.31 10.37 9.06
CA PHE A 45 9.52 11.45 9.64
C PHE A 45 8.01 11.30 9.45
N SER A 46 7.56 10.21 8.83
CA SER A 46 6.15 9.82 8.80
C SER A 46 5.56 9.68 10.22
N MET A 47 6.36 9.25 11.19
CA MET A 47 5.95 9.21 12.59
C MET A 47 5.92 10.59 13.22
N LYS A 48 6.88 11.47 12.88
CA LYS A 48 6.99 12.81 13.47
C LYS A 48 5.74 13.65 13.15
N TYR A 49 5.11 13.41 12.01
CA TYR A 49 3.78 13.95 11.69
C TYR A 49 2.72 13.78 12.79
N LEU A 50 2.76 12.70 13.57
CA LEU A 50 1.84 12.45 14.68
C LEU A 50 2.11 13.34 15.92
N PHE A 51 3.16 14.16 15.88
CA PHE A 51 3.56 15.10 16.93
C PHE A 51 3.41 16.56 16.51
N ALA A 52 2.79 16.81 15.36
CA ALA A 52 2.63 18.16 14.86
C ALA A 52 1.62 18.90 15.76
N THR A 53 2.04 20.03 16.32
CA THR A 53 1.21 20.86 17.22
C THR A 53 0.18 21.72 16.48
N GLY A 54 0.21 21.72 15.15
CA GLY A 54 -0.72 22.46 14.30
C GLY A 54 -0.58 22.10 12.81
N ARG A 55 -1.48 22.65 12.00
CA ARG A 55 -1.40 22.66 10.53
C ARG A 55 -1.42 24.11 10.06
N PRO A 56 -0.27 24.78 9.87
CA PRO A 56 -0.27 26.01 9.10
C PRO A 56 -0.72 25.66 7.68
N SER A 57 -1.70 26.40 7.18
CA SER A 57 -2.07 26.31 5.78
C SER A 57 -1.69 27.61 5.10
N GLN A 58 -0.78 27.53 4.14
CA GLN A 58 -0.49 28.62 3.22
C GLN A 58 -1.15 28.29 1.88
N MET A 59 -1.57 29.32 1.15
CA MET A 59 -1.93 29.15 -0.26
C MET A 59 -0.75 29.54 -1.12
N THR A 60 -0.44 28.71 -2.13
CA THR A 60 0.55 29.03 -3.15
C THR A 60 -0.02 28.59 -4.48
N ASN A 61 -0.20 29.53 -5.42
CA ASN A 61 -0.82 29.29 -6.74
C ASN A 61 -2.17 28.58 -6.66
N GLY A 62 -3.04 28.99 -5.72
CA GLY A 62 -4.35 28.35 -5.50
C GLY A 62 -4.30 26.97 -4.81
N ILE A 63 -3.11 26.42 -4.56
CA ILE A 63 -2.92 25.14 -3.87
C ILE A 63 -2.70 25.40 -2.38
N LYS A 64 -3.53 24.78 -1.53
CA LYS A 64 -3.37 24.82 -0.08
C LYS A 64 -2.19 23.94 0.34
N ILE A 65 -1.06 24.56 0.69
CA ILE A 65 0.12 23.91 1.25
C ILE A 65 -0.10 23.73 2.75
N TYR A 66 -0.12 22.48 3.20
CA TYR A 66 -0.17 22.13 4.62
C TYR A 66 1.27 21.92 5.12
N SER A 67 1.73 22.77 6.02
CA SER A 67 2.94 22.52 6.79
C SER A 67 2.58 21.94 8.17
N PHE A 68 3.61 21.62 8.96
CA PHE A 68 3.46 21.08 10.30
C PHE A 68 4.41 21.81 11.23
N GLU A 69 3.88 22.29 12.36
CA GLU A 69 4.68 22.86 13.44
C GLU A 69 5.02 21.80 14.49
N TYR A 70 6.19 21.90 15.10
CA TYR A 70 6.68 20.95 16.10
C TYR A 70 7.17 21.70 17.35
N LYS A 71 6.24 22.25 18.15
CA LYS A 71 6.60 23.05 19.34
C LYS A 71 7.33 22.22 20.41
N GLU A 72 7.07 20.92 20.51
CA GLU A 72 7.73 20.04 21.49
C GLU A 72 9.03 19.41 20.97
N LYS A 73 10.11 19.55 21.76
CA LYS A 73 11.39 18.90 21.52
C LYS A 73 11.30 17.38 21.66
N THR A 74 11.83 16.62 20.71
CA THR A 74 11.85 15.15 20.74
C THR A 74 13.28 14.62 20.75
N LYS A 75 13.62 13.79 21.75
CA LYS A 75 14.93 13.12 21.81
C LYS A 75 15.05 12.10 20.67
N TYR A 76 16.13 12.15 19.89
CA TYR A 76 16.36 11.27 18.75
C TYR A 76 16.22 9.78 19.10
N LYS A 77 16.86 9.32 20.19
CA LYS A 77 16.78 7.92 20.65
C LYS A 77 15.35 7.39 20.80
N VAL A 78 14.39 8.25 21.16
CA VAL A 78 12.96 7.88 21.27
C VAL A 78 12.34 7.69 19.89
N LEU A 79 12.62 8.62 18.96
CA LEU A 79 12.17 8.55 17.57
C LEU A 79 12.75 7.31 16.88
N GLU A 80 14.07 7.11 16.98
CA GLU A 80 14.79 5.95 16.45
C GLU A 80 14.17 4.64 16.95
N LYS A 81 14.00 4.49 18.27
CA LYS A 81 13.40 3.29 18.88
C LYS A 81 12.00 2.99 18.33
N GLN A 82 11.15 4.00 18.18
CA GLN A 82 9.80 3.80 17.66
C GLN A 82 9.80 3.53 16.15
N TYR A 83 10.76 4.11 15.42
CA TYR A 83 10.87 3.92 13.99
C TYR A 83 11.28 2.48 13.67
N LEU A 84 12.26 1.95 14.41
CA LEU A 84 12.67 0.55 14.29
C LEU A 84 11.52 -0.42 14.60
N LYS A 85 10.61 -0.08 15.53
CA LYS A 85 9.40 -0.88 15.77
C LYS A 85 8.42 -0.82 14.59
N LEU A 86 8.22 0.37 14.02
CA LEU A 86 7.40 0.54 12.81
C LEU A 86 7.96 -0.27 11.64
N LEU A 87 9.28 -0.24 11.44
CA LEU A 87 9.95 -1.01 10.40
C LEU A 87 9.75 -2.52 10.56
N LYS A 88 9.83 -3.05 11.80
CA LYS A 88 9.55 -4.47 12.06
C LYS A 88 8.12 -4.85 11.66
N LEU A 89 7.15 -4.00 11.99
CA LEU A 89 5.76 -4.18 11.57
C LEU A 89 5.61 -4.12 10.05
N GLU A 90 6.21 -3.12 9.40
CA GLU A 90 6.14 -3.00 7.94
C GLU A 90 6.78 -4.18 7.21
N ASN A 91 7.88 -4.74 7.74
CA ASN A 91 8.49 -5.94 7.19
C ASN A 91 7.54 -7.14 7.28
N LYS A 92 6.93 -7.37 8.45
CA LYS A 92 5.91 -8.42 8.60
C LYS A 92 4.75 -8.23 7.62
N LEU A 93 4.28 -7.01 7.44
CA LEU A 93 3.21 -6.73 6.48
C LEU A 93 3.66 -6.93 5.03
N ARG A 94 4.91 -6.59 4.67
CA ARG A 94 5.49 -6.90 3.35
C ARG A 94 5.47 -8.40 3.10
N GLU A 95 5.97 -9.20 4.04
CA GLU A 95 5.95 -10.66 3.98
C GLU A 95 4.51 -11.19 3.84
N SER A 96 3.58 -10.68 4.66
CA SER A 96 2.17 -11.05 4.64
C SER A 96 1.52 -10.79 3.27
N VAL A 97 1.78 -9.61 2.69
CA VAL A 97 1.25 -9.24 1.37
C VAL A 97 1.86 -10.10 0.28
N LEU A 98 3.16 -10.41 0.35
CA LEU A 98 3.82 -11.27 -0.63
C LEU A 98 3.27 -12.69 -0.61
N MET A 99 3.04 -13.26 0.58
CA MET A 99 2.41 -14.58 0.69
C MET A 99 1.00 -14.58 0.14
N TYR A 100 0.19 -13.57 0.50
CA TYR A 100 -1.15 -13.43 -0.05
C TYR A 100 -1.14 -13.27 -1.59
N GLU A 101 -0.20 -12.49 -2.16
CA GLU A 101 -0.03 -12.34 -3.60
C GLU A 101 0.26 -13.69 -4.27
N THR A 102 1.20 -14.46 -3.72
CA THR A 102 1.58 -15.78 -4.24
C THR A 102 0.40 -16.76 -4.21
N GLU A 103 -0.31 -16.86 -3.09
CA GLU A 103 -1.46 -17.76 -2.95
C GLU A 103 -2.62 -17.34 -3.85
N LEU A 104 -2.91 -16.03 -3.93
CA LEU A 104 -3.96 -15.53 -4.83
C LEU A 104 -3.65 -15.87 -6.28
N LYS A 105 -2.39 -15.69 -6.72
CA LYS A 105 -1.95 -16.06 -8.07
C LYS A 105 -2.09 -17.56 -8.33
N ALA A 106 -1.67 -18.40 -7.38
CA ALA A 106 -1.82 -19.84 -7.50
C ALA A 106 -3.31 -20.24 -7.66
N HIS A 107 -4.19 -19.68 -6.83
CA HIS A 107 -5.62 -19.92 -6.96
C HIS A 107 -6.23 -19.34 -8.24
N PHE A 108 -5.72 -18.21 -8.72
CA PHE A 108 -6.17 -17.63 -9.98
C PHE A 108 -5.79 -18.51 -11.17
N VAL A 109 -4.61 -19.15 -11.14
CA VAL A 109 -4.21 -20.15 -12.12
C VAL A 109 -5.20 -21.33 -12.15
N PHE A 110 -5.50 -21.93 -10.99
CA PHE A 110 -6.45 -23.05 -10.93
C PHE A 110 -7.88 -22.63 -11.29
N PHE A 111 -8.26 -21.40 -10.98
CA PHE A 111 -9.53 -20.85 -11.44
C PHE A 111 -9.59 -20.78 -12.97
N LEU A 112 -8.54 -20.26 -13.61
CA LEU A 112 -8.48 -20.16 -15.06
C LEU A 112 -8.54 -21.54 -15.71
N GLU A 113 -7.82 -22.52 -15.17
CA GLU A 113 -7.87 -23.91 -15.66
C GLU A 113 -9.30 -24.47 -15.66
N ASP A 114 -9.97 -24.44 -14.49
CA ASP A 114 -11.37 -24.87 -14.35
C ASP A 114 -12.29 -24.05 -15.29
N PHE A 115 -12.08 -22.74 -15.37
CA PHE A 115 -12.92 -21.83 -16.13
C PHE A 115 -12.82 -22.07 -17.64
N LEU A 116 -11.60 -22.19 -18.17
CA LEU A 116 -11.35 -22.41 -19.59
C LEU A 116 -11.92 -23.75 -20.04
N HIS A 117 -11.72 -24.80 -19.24
CA HIS A 117 -12.31 -26.12 -19.49
C HIS A 117 -13.85 -26.06 -19.52
N ILE A 118 -14.49 -25.46 -18.52
CA ILE A 118 -15.96 -25.37 -18.44
C ILE A 118 -16.56 -24.56 -19.60
N ASN A 119 -15.89 -23.49 -20.03
CA ASN A 119 -16.37 -22.63 -21.12
C ASN A 119 -15.91 -23.12 -22.51
N ASN A 120 -15.21 -24.26 -22.59
CA ASN A 120 -14.65 -24.80 -23.81
C ASN A 120 -13.90 -23.73 -24.64
N THR A 121 -12.99 -23.00 -23.99
CA THR A 121 -12.25 -21.90 -24.59
C THR A 121 -10.78 -21.97 -24.19
N ASP A 122 -9.89 -21.42 -25.01
CA ASP A 122 -8.46 -21.34 -24.71
C ASP A 122 -8.09 -20.01 -24.03
N PHE A 123 -6.89 -19.98 -23.44
CA PHE A 123 -6.42 -18.78 -22.74
C PHE A 123 -6.24 -17.58 -23.70
N LYS A 124 -5.92 -17.84 -24.98
CA LYS A 124 -5.78 -16.82 -26.02
C LYS A 124 -7.09 -16.09 -26.27
N THR A 125 -8.15 -16.84 -26.49
CA THR A 125 -9.51 -16.35 -26.72
C THR A 125 -10.01 -15.63 -25.47
N PHE A 126 -9.76 -16.18 -24.29
CA PHE A 126 -10.07 -15.51 -23.03
C PHE A 126 -9.43 -14.12 -22.94
N ILE A 127 -8.11 -14.01 -23.04
CA ILE A 127 -7.40 -12.72 -22.92
C ILE A 127 -7.80 -11.75 -24.04
N ASN A 128 -7.91 -12.21 -25.29
CA ASN A 128 -8.34 -11.36 -26.40
C ASN A 128 -9.76 -10.81 -26.20
N THR A 129 -10.66 -11.61 -25.61
CA THR A 129 -12.01 -11.14 -25.27
C THR A 129 -11.98 -10.01 -24.24
N LEU A 130 -11.10 -10.09 -23.24
CA LEU A 130 -10.92 -9.01 -22.26
C LEU A 130 -10.34 -7.76 -22.92
N LEU A 131 -9.35 -7.91 -23.79
CA LEU A 131 -8.70 -6.80 -24.50
C LEU A 131 -9.67 -6.04 -25.43
N ASN A 132 -10.57 -6.77 -26.09
CA ASN A 132 -11.49 -6.19 -27.08
C ASN A 132 -12.73 -5.56 -26.44
N LYS A 133 -13.14 -6.02 -25.25
CA LYS A 133 -14.34 -5.56 -24.55
C LYS A 133 -14.07 -4.59 -23.39
N SER A 134 -12.82 -4.25 -23.09
CA SER A 134 -12.52 -3.37 -21.97
C SER A 134 -13.01 -1.95 -22.25
N SER A 135 -14.20 -1.62 -21.78
CA SER A 135 -14.77 -0.27 -21.89
C SER A 135 -14.13 0.72 -20.89
N ASN A 136 -13.42 0.22 -19.87
CA ASN A 136 -12.82 1.01 -18.79
C ASN A 136 -11.28 1.01 -18.75
N LEU A 137 -10.63 0.18 -19.55
CA LEU A 137 -9.20 0.28 -19.83
C LEU A 137 -9.09 0.91 -21.22
N ASN A 138 -8.22 1.91 -21.38
CA ASN A 138 -7.61 2.07 -22.70
C ASN A 138 -7.01 0.70 -23.03
N GLY A 139 -7.62 -0.07 -23.93
CA GLY A 139 -7.15 -1.42 -24.28
C GLY A 139 -5.67 -1.40 -24.64
N THR A 140 -5.20 -0.29 -25.21
CA THR A 140 -3.80 0.08 -25.42
C THR A 140 -2.94 0.06 -24.16
N ILE A 141 -3.37 0.61 -23.02
CA ILE A 141 -2.58 0.64 -21.77
C ILE A 141 -2.44 -0.76 -21.18
N PHE A 142 -3.52 -1.54 -21.16
CA PHE A 142 -3.47 -2.90 -20.63
C PHE A 142 -2.64 -3.81 -21.55
N GLN A 143 -2.83 -3.70 -22.86
CA GLN A 143 -2.04 -4.42 -23.84
C GLN A 143 -0.55 -4.02 -23.78
N THR A 144 -0.25 -2.74 -23.55
CA THR A 144 1.14 -2.25 -23.37
C THR A 144 1.76 -2.79 -22.09
N GLU A 145 1.05 -2.76 -20.96
CA GLU A 145 1.53 -3.32 -19.69
C GLU A 145 1.74 -4.84 -19.80
N TRP A 146 0.79 -5.55 -20.41
CA TRP A 146 0.90 -6.98 -20.69
C TRP A 146 2.13 -7.28 -21.54
N LYS A 147 2.27 -6.62 -22.70
CA LYS A 147 3.43 -6.79 -23.58
C LYS A 147 4.73 -6.47 -22.86
N LYS A 148 4.78 -5.41 -22.04
CA LYS A 148 5.96 -5.02 -21.27
C LYS A 148 6.38 -6.08 -20.24
N GLN A 149 5.44 -6.61 -19.47
CA GLN A 149 5.72 -7.61 -18.43
C GLN A 149 6.16 -8.97 -19.02
N VAL A 150 5.85 -9.23 -20.29
CA VAL A 150 6.19 -10.47 -21.00
C VAL A 150 7.46 -10.31 -21.86
N LYS A 151 7.86 -9.08 -22.22
CA LYS A 151 9.02 -8.77 -23.09
C LYS A 151 10.37 -9.22 -22.50
N ASP A 152 10.53 -9.16 -21.19
CA ASP A 152 11.80 -9.58 -20.53
C ASP A 152 12.02 -11.11 -20.58
N TYR A 153 10.96 -11.89 -20.84
CA TYR A 153 11.02 -13.34 -21.05
C TYR A 153 11.14 -13.72 -22.53
N SER A 154 11.17 -12.74 -23.44
CA SER A 154 11.00 -12.93 -24.88
C SER A 154 12.24 -12.61 -25.73
N SER A 155 13.43 -12.47 -25.14
CA SER A 155 14.61 -12.20 -25.96
C SER A 155 14.91 -13.34 -26.93
N ASN A 156 14.47 -14.57 -26.63
CA ASN A 156 14.57 -15.73 -27.53
C ASN A 156 13.31 -16.60 -27.42
N THR A 157 12.64 -16.83 -28.56
CA THR A 157 11.71 -17.95 -28.92
C THR A 157 10.31 -17.54 -29.41
N HIS A 158 9.94 -18.18 -30.52
CA HIS A 158 8.66 -18.14 -31.24
C HIS A 158 7.51 -18.85 -30.49
N ASN A 159 7.48 -18.81 -29.15
CA ASN A 159 6.46 -19.54 -28.38
C ASN A 159 5.17 -18.73 -28.24
N ASN A 160 4.05 -19.35 -28.60
CA ASN A 160 2.71 -18.83 -28.36
C ASN A 160 2.44 -18.86 -26.84
N TYR A 161 2.80 -17.78 -26.12
CA TYR A 161 2.77 -17.66 -24.66
C TYR A 161 1.45 -18.08 -23.98
N TYR A 162 0.35 -18.16 -24.74
CA TYR A 162 -0.92 -18.65 -24.25
C TYR A 162 -0.86 -20.11 -23.78
N ASP A 163 0.03 -20.91 -24.36
CA ASP A 163 0.25 -22.32 -23.97
C ASP A 163 0.93 -22.44 -22.59
N TYR A 164 1.55 -21.34 -22.10
CA TYR A 164 2.27 -21.27 -20.82
C TYR A 164 1.62 -20.32 -19.80
N TYR A 165 0.30 -20.13 -19.89
CA TYR A 165 -0.40 -19.15 -19.05
C TYR A 165 -0.20 -19.34 -17.55
N HIS A 166 -0.01 -20.58 -17.08
CA HIS A 166 0.29 -20.87 -15.67
C HIS A 166 1.57 -20.17 -15.19
N LEU A 167 2.63 -20.17 -16.01
CA LEU A 167 3.88 -19.45 -15.71
C LEU A 167 3.67 -17.95 -15.81
N LEU A 168 2.95 -17.52 -16.85
CA LEU A 168 2.64 -16.12 -17.09
C LEU A 168 1.93 -15.46 -15.90
N ILE A 169 0.85 -16.07 -15.39
CA ILE A 169 0.11 -15.55 -14.24
C ILE A 169 0.98 -15.42 -12.98
N LYS A 170 1.94 -16.33 -12.78
CA LYS A 170 2.87 -16.26 -11.64
C LYS A 170 3.77 -15.02 -11.72
N ILE A 171 4.25 -14.67 -12.91
CA ILE A 171 5.18 -13.54 -13.13
C ILE A 171 4.46 -12.18 -13.22
N LEU A 172 3.16 -12.14 -13.52
CA LEU A 172 2.40 -10.89 -13.62
C LEU A 172 2.48 -10.07 -12.33
N SER A 173 2.54 -8.74 -12.46
CA SER A 173 2.45 -7.87 -11.27
C SER A 173 1.10 -8.04 -10.56
N PHE A 174 1.09 -7.82 -9.24
CA PHE A 174 -0.16 -7.86 -8.47
C PHE A 174 -1.22 -6.88 -9.00
N GLY A 175 -0.77 -5.71 -9.48
CA GLY A 175 -1.64 -4.72 -10.10
C GLY A 175 -2.28 -5.22 -11.40
N THR A 176 -1.55 -6.00 -12.19
CA THR A 176 -2.06 -6.60 -13.43
C THR A 176 -3.14 -7.64 -13.14
N ILE A 177 -2.95 -8.50 -12.14
CA ILE A 177 -3.99 -9.43 -11.67
C ILE A 177 -5.24 -8.67 -11.23
N GLY A 178 -5.07 -7.59 -10.47
CA GLY A 178 -6.19 -6.72 -10.08
C GLY A 178 -6.95 -6.11 -11.25
N ARG A 179 -6.27 -5.76 -12.34
CA ARG A 179 -6.91 -5.28 -13.58
C ARG A 179 -7.71 -6.38 -14.26
N ILE A 180 -7.12 -7.57 -14.44
CA ILE A 180 -7.83 -8.73 -15.02
C ILE A 180 -9.11 -9.03 -14.23
N LEU A 181 -9.04 -8.99 -12.91
CA LEU A 181 -10.20 -9.25 -12.06
C LEU A 181 -11.29 -8.16 -12.19
N ASP A 182 -10.94 -6.90 -12.47
CA ASP A 182 -11.91 -5.82 -12.63
C ASP A 182 -12.62 -5.86 -14.00
N GLU A 183 -12.09 -6.62 -14.96
CA GLU A 183 -12.68 -6.81 -16.29
C GLU A 183 -13.91 -7.74 -16.28
N GLU A 184 -14.66 -7.65 -17.38
CA GLU A 184 -15.85 -8.45 -17.64
C GLU A 184 -15.59 -9.48 -18.74
N TYR A 185 -16.04 -10.71 -18.49
CA TYR A 185 -16.11 -11.75 -19.49
C TYR A 185 -17.58 -12.17 -19.66
N ASN A 186 -18.11 -11.97 -20.87
CA ASN A 186 -19.51 -12.25 -21.21
C ASN A 186 -20.52 -11.64 -20.20
N GLY A 187 -20.33 -10.35 -19.87
CA GLY A 187 -21.20 -9.59 -18.98
C GLY A 187 -21.08 -9.94 -17.49
N LYS A 188 -20.11 -10.77 -17.11
CA LYS A 188 -19.83 -11.11 -15.70
C LYS A 188 -18.42 -10.65 -15.33
N LYS A 189 -18.31 -9.93 -14.21
CA LYS A 189 -17.00 -9.56 -13.65
C LYS A 189 -16.18 -10.81 -13.31
N ILE A 190 -14.94 -10.85 -13.78
CA ILE A 190 -14.00 -11.94 -13.47
C ILE A 190 -13.79 -12.02 -11.96
N PHE A 191 -13.73 -10.89 -11.26
CA PHE A 191 -13.69 -10.85 -9.80
C PHE A 191 -14.80 -11.70 -9.16
N GLN A 192 -16.04 -11.59 -9.64
CA GLN A 192 -17.17 -12.32 -9.07
C GLN A 192 -17.09 -13.82 -9.40
N LEU A 193 -16.66 -14.17 -10.63
CA LEU A 193 -16.44 -15.54 -11.05
C LEU A 193 -15.35 -16.21 -10.19
N PHE A 194 -14.25 -15.51 -9.98
CA PHE A 194 -13.14 -15.98 -9.16
C PHE A 194 -13.52 -16.10 -7.68
N LYS A 195 -14.24 -15.11 -7.13
CA LYS A 195 -14.79 -15.16 -5.77
C LYS A 195 -15.71 -16.38 -5.57
N ASN A 196 -16.57 -16.68 -6.55
CA ASN A 196 -17.44 -17.85 -6.50
C ASN A 196 -16.63 -19.15 -6.56
N TYR A 197 -15.58 -19.21 -7.39
CA TYR A 197 -14.64 -20.32 -7.40
C TYR A 197 -14.00 -20.56 -6.02
N LEU A 198 -13.50 -19.49 -5.38
CA LEU A 198 -12.89 -19.60 -4.05
C LEU A 198 -13.87 -20.14 -3.01
N LYS A 199 -15.14 -19.71 -3.05
CA LYS A 199 -16.20 -20.25 -2.18
C LYS A 199 -16.44 -21.74 -2.43
N ARG A 200 -16.57 -22.16 -3.69
CA ARG A 200 -16.80 -23.58 -4.05
C ARG A 200 -15.65 -24.49 -3.62
N LYS A 201 -14.41 -24.03 -3.76
CA LYS A 201 -13.21 -24.79 -3.36
C LYS A 201 -12.87 -24.64 -1.87
N ASN A 202 -13.80 -24.12 -1.06
CA ASN A 202 -13.64 -23.94 0.38
C ASN A 202 -12.44 -23.06 0.80
N ARG A 203 -12.02 -22.12 -0.06
CA ARG A 203 -10.88 -21.21 0.18
C ARG A 203 -11.33 -19.94 0.91
N PHE A 204 -11.94 -20.13 2.08
CA PHE A 204 -12.59 -19.05 2.84
C PHE A 204 -11.66 -17.89 3.20
N PHE A 205 -10.43 -18.17 3.62
CA PHE A 205 -9.49 -17.13 4.06
C PHE A 205 -9.16 -16.16 2.93
N ILE A 206 -8.78 -16.67 1.75
CA ILE A 206 -8.51 -15.86 0.57
C ILE A 206 -9.79 -15.15 0.12
N GLY A 207 -10.92 -15.86 0.08
CA GLY A 207 -12.23 -15.29 -0.26
C GLY A 207 -12.68 -14.15 0.68
N LYS A 208 -12.25 -14.13 1.94
CA LYS A 208 -12.55 -13.04 2.89
C LYS A 208 -11.67 -11.81 2.66
N VAL A 209 -10.41 -12.03 2.26
CA VAL A 209 -9.42 -10.98 2.00
C VAL A 209 -9.64 -10.32 0.63
N ILE A 210 -10.15 -11.09 -0.35
CA ILE A 210 -10.30 -10.63 -1.73
C ILE A 210 -11.24 -9.44 -1.90
N GLU A 211 -12.20 -9.24 -0.99
CA GLU A 211 -13.08 -8.06 -0.98
C GLU A 211 -12.28 -6.73 -0.89
N ASP A 212 -11.11 -6.75 -0.24
CA ASP A 212 -10.24 -5.57 -0.10
C ASP A 212 -9.09 -5.56 -1.11
N LEU A 213 -9.12 -6.43 -2.13
CA LEU A 213 -8.01 -6.64 -3.07
C LEU A 213 -7.49 -5.34 -3.68
N LYS A 214 -8.38 -4.45 -4.10
CA LYS A 214 -7.99 -3.14 -4.67
C LYS A 214 -7.15 -2.32 -3.69
N THR A 215 -7.52 -2.31 -2.41
CA THR A 215 -6.78 -1.56 -1.39
C THR A 215 -5.52 -2.29 -0.97
N ILE A 216 -5.51 -3.63 -0.99
CA ILE A 216 -4.34 -4.47 -0.74
C ILE A 216 -3.28 -4.27 -1.84
N ILE A 217 -3.67 -4.15 -3.11
CA ILE A 217 -2.75 -3.81 -4.21
C ILE A 217 -2.11 -2.44 -3.97
N ILE A 218 -2.88 -1.45 -3.51
CA ILE A 218 -2.33 -0.13 -3.14
C ILE A 218 -1.35 -0.27 -1.95
N LEU A 219 -1.68 -1.09 -0.95
CA LEU A 219 -0.81 -1.38 0.18
C LEU A 219 0.50 -2.02 -0.28
N ARG A 220 0.43 -3.04 -1.14
CA ARG A 220 1.59 -3.70 -1.73
C ARG A 220 2.50 -2.72 -2.44
N ASN A 221 1.94 -1.87 -3.30
CA ASN A 221 2.72 -0.86 -4.02
C ASN A 221 3.37 0.14 -3.07
N SER A 222 2.64 0.66 -2.07
CA SER A 222 3.22 1.52 -1.04
C SER A 222 4.40 0.84 -0.34
N LEU A 223 4.23 -0.41 0.10
CA LEU A 223 5.27 -1.13 0.84
C LEU A 223 6.50 -1.47 -0.03
N CYS A 224 6.32 -1.78 -1.32
CA CYS A 224 7.42 -2.01 -2.28
C CYS A 224 8.24 -0.75 -2.53
N HIS A 225 7.60 0.42 -2.62
CA HIS A 225 8.31 1.71 -2.77
C HIS A 225 8.86 2.24 -1.44
N LYS A 226 8.95 1.40 -0.40
CA LYS A 226 9.38 1.76 0.95
C LYS A 226 8.61 2.98 1.48
N GLU A 227 7.33 3.12 1.12
CA GLU A 227 6.45 4.12 1.73
C GLU A 227 6.03 3.63 3.12
N SER A 228 6.10 4.53 4.10
CA SER A 228 5.66 4.21 5.45
C SER A 228 4.17 3.91 5.50
N ILE A 229 3.77 2.92 6.31
CA ILE A 229 2.36 2.58 6.52
C ILE A 229 1.56 3.75 7.12
N ILE A 230 2.22 4.67 7.82
CA ILE A 230 1.58 5.90 8.31
C ILE A 230 1.21 6.81 7.15
N ILE A 231 2.09 6.95 6.13
CA ILE A 231 1.77 7.72 4.93
C ILE A 231 0.62 7.07 4.17
N PHE A 232 0.62 5.74 4.09
CA PHE A 232 -0.48 4.99 3.49
C PHE A 232 -1.81 5.31 4.19
N LEU A 233 -1.89 5.25 5.52
CA LEU A 233 -3.09 5.62 6.29
C LEU A 233 -3.45 7.11 6.12
N GLU A 234 -2.46 8.00 6.14
CA GLU A 234 -2.65 9.44 5.99
C GLU A 234 -3.27 9.83 4.65
N LYS A 235 -2.87 9.18 3.55
CA LYS A 235 -3.50 9.39 2.23
C LYS A 235 -4.99 9.08 2.27
N GLY A 236 -5.41 8.03 2.99
CA GLY A 236 -6.83 7.71 3.21
C GLY A 236 -7.54 8.79 4.01
N PHE A 237 -6.94 9.21 5.14
CA PHE A 237 -7.50 10.27 5.97
C PHE A 237 -7.70 11.59 5.21
N ARG A 238 -6.71 12.04 4.43
CA ARG A 238 -6.84 13.26 3.61
C ARG A 238 -7.90 13.13 2.53
N LYS A 239 -8.00 11.97 1.88
CA LYS A 239 -9.02 11.74 0.85
C LYS A 239 -10.43 11.81 1.43
N ASN A 240 -10.64 11.31 2.65
CA ASN A 240 -11.90 11.50 3.36
C ASN A 240 -12.19 12.98 3.60
N LEU A 241 -11.21 13.76 4.09
CA LEU A 241 -11.41 15.20 4.30
C LEU A 241 -11.82 15.95 3.03
N LEU A 242 -11.20 15.62 1.90
CA LEU A 242 -11.50 16.25 0.61
C LEU A 242 -12.90 15.87 0.07
N LYS A 243 -13.36 14.65 0.33
CA LYS A 243 -14.62 14.11 -0.21
C LYS A 243 -15.80 14.14 0.77
N ARG A 244 -15.66 14.81 1.92
CA ARG A 244 -16.68 14.92 2.98
C ARG A 244 -18.00 15.55 2.55
N LYS A 245 -18.03 16.29 1.43
CA LYS A 245 -19.25 16.98 0.95
C LYS A 245 -20.22 16.09 0.14
N ALA A 246 -19.92 14.82 -0.09
CA ALA A 246 -20.79 13.92 -0.85
C ALA A 246 -21.68 13.05 0.08
N LEU A 247 -22.99 12.97 -0.20
CA LEU A 247 -24.02 12.27 0.61
C LEU A 247 -23.75 10.78 0.89
N LYS A 248 -22.90 10.11 0.10
CA LYS A 248 -22.47 8.71 0.30
C LYS A 248 -20.94 8.62 0.22
N SER A 249 -20.23 9.32 1.11
CA SER A 249 -18.77 9.35 1.04
C SER A 249 -18.16 8.02 1.49
N ARG A 250 -17.63 7.26 0.53
CA ARG A 250 -16.69 6.15 0.74
C ARG A 250 -15.62 6.50 1.79
N ASP A 251 -15.44 5.66 2.82
CA ASP A 251 -14.42 5.86 3.86
C ASP A 251 -13.08 5.23 3.45
N TYR A 252 -12.24 6.03 2.77
CA TYR A 252 -10.92 5.62 2.29
C TYR A 252 -9.91 5.35 3.40
N LEU A 253 -10.09 5.89 4.60
CA LEU A 253 -9.24 5.53 5.74
C LEU A 253 -9.61 4.14 6.25
N GLN A 254 -10.91 3.87 6.41
CA GLN A 254 -11.39 2.58 6.91
C GLN A 254 -11.02 1.45 5.95
N GLU A 255 -11.13 1.66 4.64
CA GLU A 255 -10.67 0.67 3.64
C GLU A 255 -9.19 0.32 3.80
N ARG A 256 -8.35 1.32 4.09
CA ARG A 256 -6.91 1.11 4.31
C ARG A 256 -6.64 0.37 5.61
N ILE A 257 -7.37 0.71 6.69
CA ILE A 257 -7.31 -0.03 7.97
C ILE A 257 -7.74 -1.48 7.77
N ASN A 258 -8.83 -1.72 7.03
CA ASN A 258 -9.35 -3.04 6.73
C ASN A 258 -8.34 -3.87 5.94
N ALA A 259 -7.73 -3.30 4.90
CA ALA A 259 -6.70 -3.98 4.11
C ALA A 259 -5.50 -4.42 4.98
N ILE A 260 -4.98 -3.54 5.83
CA ILE A 260 -3.89 -3.87 6.76
C ILE A 260 -4.34 -4.95 7.75
N THR A 261 -5.53 -4.79 8.33
CA THR A 261 -6.08 -5.73 9.32
C THR A 261 -6.23 -7.11 8.73
N LYS A 262 -6.89 -7.24 7.57
CA LYS A 262 -7.14 -8.53 6.94
C LYS A 262 -5.86 -9.22 6.50
N ILE A 263 -4.88 -8.49 5.95
CA ILE A 263 -3.58 -9.06 5.59
C ILE A 263 -2.80 -9.53 6.82
N TYR A 264 -2.81 -8.74 7.89
CA TYR A 264 -2.17 -9.13 9.15
C TYR A 264 -2.82 -10.39 9.75
N GLU A 265 -4.15 -10.40 9.83
CA GLU A 265 -4.92 -11.52 10.38
C GLU A 265 -4.76 -12.79 9.54
N TYR A 266 -4.70 -12.64 8.21
CA TYR A 266 -4.43 -13.71 7.26
C TYR A 266 -3.08 -14.37 7.51
N TYR A 267 -2.01 -13.57 7.61
CA TYR A 267 -0.66 -14.12 7.76
C TYR A 267 -0.37 -14.65 9.15
N THR A 268 -0.89 -13.99 10.19
CA THR A 268 -0.55 -14.33 11.58
C THR A 268 -1.54 -15.26 12.26
N ASN A 269 -2.71 -15.49 11.66
CA ASN A 269 -3.86 -16.15 12.29
C ASN A 269 -4.28 -15.52 13.63
N LYS A 270 -3.90 -14.24 13.87
CA LYS A 270 -4.21 -13.50 15.10
C LYS A 270 -5.03 -12.27 14.76
N LYS A 271 -6.09 -12.03 15.53
CA LYS A 271 -6.91 -10.80 15.39
C LYS A 271 -6.08 -9.57 15.74
N LEU A 272 -6.15 -8.54 14.90
CA LEU A 272 -5.56 -7.26 15.24
C LEU A 272 -6.43 -6.60 16.32
N SER A 273 -5.85 -6.31 17.49
CA SER A 273 -6.59 -5.69 18.60
C SER A 273 -7.31 -4.41 18.17
N ASP A 274 -8.56 -4.24 18.60
CA ASP A 274 -9.34 -3.00 18.37
C ASP A 274 -8.69 -1.77 19.02
N ASP A 275 -7.84 -2.00 20.00
CA ASP A 275 -7.04 -0.97 20.66
C ASP A 275 -5.74 -0.63 19.92
N SER A 276 -5.42 -1.35 18.84
CA SER A 276 -4.22 -1.12 18.04
C SER A 276 -4.18 0.30 17.49
N TRP A 277 -2.95 0.81 17.32
CA TRP A 277 -2.75 2.16 16.82
C TRP A 277 -3.25 2.35 15.38
N ILE A 278 -3.27 1.28 14.58
CA ILE A 278 -3.79 1.25 13.21
C ILE A 278 -5.31 1.47 13.22
N LYS A 279 -6.06 0.68 13.98
CA LYS A 279 -7.53 0.83 14.08
C LYS A 279 -7.92 2.16 14.72
N LYS A 280 -7.15 2.63 15.70
CA LYS A 280 -7.36 3.94 16.34
C LYS A 280 -6.72 5.12 15.60
N TYR A 281 -6.22 4.95 14.37
CA TYR A 281 -5.47 5.98 13.65
C TYR A 281 -6.25 7.31 13.54
N LYS A 282 -7.55 7.27 13.22
CA LYS A 282 -8.41 8.46 13.15
C LYS A 282 -8.42 9.24 14.47
N LYS A 283 -8.48 8.55 15.62
CA LYS A 283 -8.49 9.16 16.96
C LYS A 283 -7.14 9.80 17.27
N TYR A 284 -6.04 9.09 17.03
CA TYR A 284 -4.69 9.67 17.17
C TYR A 284 -4.51 10.89 16.29
N ARG A 285 -5.03 10.83 15.07
CA ARG A 285 -4.90 11.90 14.10
C ARG A 285 -5.75 13.13 14.43
N ALA A 286 -6.99 12.93 14.90
CA ALA A 286 -7.89 14.02 15.29
C ALA A 286 -7.43 14.74 16.57
N LYS A 287 -6.80 14.00 17.49
CA LYS A 287 -6.22 14.56 18.72
C LYS A 287 -4.83 15.19 18.53
N ASN A 288 -4.26 15.08 17.33
CA ASN A 288 -2.94 15.64 17.01
C ASN A 288 -2.98 17.16 17.16
N GLY A 289 -2.15 17.70 18.05
CA GLY A 289 -2.11 19.13 18.42
C GLY A 289 -3.09 19.57 19.51
N SER A 290 -4.12 18.78 19.85
CA SER A 290 -5.17 19.19 20.81
C SER A 290 -5.10 18.54 22.18
N ASN A 291 -4.20 17.58 22.42
CA ASN A 291 -4.01 16.96 23.73
C ASN A 291 -2.69 16.21 23.80
N LYS A 292 -1.61 16.79 24.35
CA LYS A 292 -0.32 16.16 24.76
C LYS A 292 -0.16 14.65 24.42
N ILE A 293 -0.25 14.26 23.14
CA ILE A 293 -0.23 12.84 22.76
C ILE A 293 1.23 12.45 22.92
N ASN A 294 1.54 11.86 24.06
CA ASN A 294 2.89 11.47 24.35
C ASN A 294 3.23 10.28 23.44
N PHE A 295 3.92 10.55 22.35
CA PHE A 295 4.34 9.53 21.40
C PHE A 295 5.15 8.40 22.04
N LYS A 296 5.82 8.65 23.18
CA LYS A 296 6.44 7.58 23.98
C LYS A 296 5.42 6.50 24.38
N LYS A 297 4.16 6.88 24.55
CA LYS A 297 3.03 6.03 24.95
C LYS A 297 2.30 5.39 23.76
N ILE A 298 2.55 5.82 22.52
CA ILE A 298 2.02 5.08 21.36
C ILE A 298 2.77 3.76 21.32
N LYS A 299 2.03 2.72 21.65
CA LYS A 299 2.46 1.34 21.64
C LYS A 299 2.42 0.86 20.19
N ILE A 300 3.55 1.00 19.49
CA ILE A 300 3.77 0.36 18.20
C ILE A 300 4.13 -1.09 18.48
N TYR A 301 3.10 -1.91 18.69
CA TYR A 301 3.16 -3.36 18.64
C TYR A 301 1.97 -3.87 17.83
N LEU A 302 2.11 -5.09 17.35
CA LEU A 302 1.00 -5.92 16.87
C LEU A 302 0.41 -6.65 18.06
#